data_AF-A0AAD3YI82-F1
#
_entry.id   AF-A0AAD3YI82-F1
#
_cell.length_a   1.000
_cell.length_b   1.000
_cell.length_c   1.000
_cell.angle_alpha   90.00
_cell.angle_beta   90.00
_cell.angle_gamma   90.00
#
_symmetry.space_group_name_H-M   'P 1'
#
loop_
_entity.id
_entity.type
_entity.pdbx_description
1 polymer ?
#
loop_
_entity_poly.entity_id
_entity_poly.type
_entity_poly.pdbx_seq_one_letter_code
_entity_poly.pdbx_strand_id
1 'polypeptide(L)'
;MPSDLCLLRDELTAAPAAVFPSAKAGPIDWRRLDYLAHGNPRQRSAHALLTAGVRDALAAQCSDLALVSTVAIGLDRPGSDLDIVCQHPEPATFAVALASQGWQVAQKGADIWLAEQSVTGADGHPWPLELYLTPEPLERLNGWRHLSLMAALLERFGAAFYHQVLHLRLEEGLKGEAAMCHLLGLAGDPYAALLTLEGGELAPLAWQPRTTAPHCTANSNTNTSSTSSHLNRAQRTFS
;
A
#
# COMPACT_ATOMS: atom_id res chain seq x y z
N MET A 1 -25.35 13.71 -20.85
CA MET A 1 -23.87 13.76 -20.83
C MET A 1 -23.45 14.80 -19.80
N PRO A 2 -23.20 14.44 -18.53
CA PRO A 2 -22.59 15.36 -17.60
C PRO A 2 -21.06 15.22 -17.69
N SER A 3 -20.46 16.33 -18.11
CA SER A 3 -19.07 16.72 -18.24
C SER A 3 -18.02 15.99 -17.38
N ASP A 4 -17.09 15.33 -18.07
CA ASP A 4 -15.78 14.81 -17.62
C ASP A 4 -14.77 15.89 -17.17
N LEU A 5 -15.24 17.09 -16.81
CA LEU A 5 -14.37 18.24 -16.50
C LEU A 5 -14.21 18.52 -15.00
N CYS A 6 -14.92 17.79 -14.13
CA CYS A 6 -14.78 17.92 -12.67
C CYS A 6 -13.65 17.06 -12.07
N LEU A 7 -13.13 16.06 -12.79
CA LEU A 7 -12.04 15.21 -12.28
C LEU A 7 -10.66 15.87 -12.39
N LEU A 8 -10.51 16.89 -13.24
CA LEU A 8 -9.18 17.39 -13.62
C LEU A 8 -8.58 18.46 -12.70
N ARG A 9 -9.35 19.05 -11.77
CA ARG A 9 -8.82 20.16 -10.94
C ARG A 9 -8.10 19.74 -9.67
N ASP A 10 -8.40 18.56 -9.13
CA ASP A 10 -7.73 18.03 -7.92
C ASP A 10 -6.69 16.94 -8.24
N GLU A 11 -6.75 16.33 -9.44
CA GLU A 11 -5.87 15.22 -9.82
C GLU A 11 -4.55 15.62 -10.49
N LEU A 12 -4.44 16.82 -11.06
CA LEU A 12 -3.19 17.34 -11.63
C LEU A 12 -2.09 17.56 -10.59
N THR A 13 -2.44 17.57 -9.30
CA THR A 13 -1.50 17.57 -8.18
C THR A 13 -1.11 16.18 -7.70
N ALA A 14 -1.85 15.10 -7.98
CA ALA A 14 -1.56 13.79 -7.38
C ALA A 14 -0.21 13.20 -7.83
N ALA A 15 0.32 13.71 -8.94
CA ALA A 15 1.30 13.04 -9.74
C ALA A 15 2.69 13.75 -9.66
N PRO A 16 2.76 15.09 -9.51
CA PRO A 16 3.93 15.81 -8.97
C PRO A 16 3.88 16.04 -7.44
N ALA A 17 2.70 15.96 -6.81
CA ALA A 17 2.48 16.08 -5.37
C ALA A 17 1.95 14.78 -4.77
N ALA A 18 2.49 13.65 -5.22
CA ALA A 18 2.49 12.45 -4.39
C ALA A 18 3.37 12.77 -3.17
N VAL A 19 2.78 13.46 -2.20
CA VAL A 19 3.41 13.87 -0.96
C VAL A 19 3.55 12.59 -0.17
N PHE A 20 4.55 11.78 -0.48
CA PHE A 20 5.02 10.68 0.34
C PHE A 20 6.49 10.96 0.68
N PRO A 21 7.08 10.29 1.69
CA PRO A 21 8.46 10.53 2.05
C PRO A 21 9.35 10.20 0.83
N SER A 22 9.93 11.23 0.23
CA SER A 22 10.75 11.10 -0.98
C SER A 22 12.10 10.49 -0.62
N ALA A 23 12.56 9.55 -1.44
CA ALA A 23 13.88 8.95 -1.29
C ALA A 23 15.01 9.98 -1.57
N LYS A 24 14.71 11.07 -2.26
CA LYS A 24 15.68 12.17 -2.50
C LYS A 24 15.95 13.00 -1.24
N ALA A 25 15.02 13.01 -0.28
CA ALA A 25 15.17 13.73 0.98
C ALA A 25 15.86 12.91 2.08
N GLY A 26 16.22 11.65 1.79
CA GLY A 26 16.76 10.68 2.74
C GLY A 26 16.09 9.31 2.58
N PRO A 27 16.45 8.31 3.41
CA PRO A 27 15.75 7.04 3.41
C PRO A 27 14.26 7.26 3.74
N ILE A 28 13.40 6.56 3.00
CA ILE A 28 11.95 6.60 3.21
C ILE A 28 11.62 6.06 4.60
N ASP A 29 10.81 6.81 5.36
CA ASP A 29 10.38 6.42 6.69
C ASP A 29 8.85 6.32 6.78
N TRP A 30 8.34 5.08 6.79
CA TRP A 30 6.91 4.77 6.86
C TRP A 30 6.30 4.95 8.27
N ARG A 31 7.11 5.38 9.25
CA ARG A 31 6.63 5.84 10.56
C ARG A 31 6.07 7.26 10.47
N ARG A 32 6.41 8.03 9.45
CA ARG A 32 5.84 9.36 9.25
C ARG A 32 4.45 9.26 8.63
N LEU A 33 3.52 10.05 9.15
CA LEU A 33 2.15 10.15 8.63
C LEU A 33 1.77 11.56 8.21
N ASP A 34 2.58 12.57 8.56
CA ASP A 34 2.26 13.99 8.39
C ASP A 34 1.93 14.37 6.94
N TYR A 35 2.58 13.71 5.97
CA TYR A 35 2.33 13.92 4.55
C TYR A 35 0.92 13.51 4.11
N LEU A 36 0.28 12.54 4.78
CA LEU A 36 -1.05 12.06 4.42
C LEU A 36 -2.11 13.15 4.62
N ALA A 37 -1.88 14.10 5.53
CA ALA A 37 -2.75 15.26 5.75
C ALA A 37 -2.87 16.16 4.51
N HIS A 38 -1.91 16.08 3.59
CA HIS A 38 -1.85 16.84 2.34
C HIS A 38 -2.12 15.99 1.10
N GLY A 39 -2.40 14.70 1.28
CA GLY A 39 -2.66 13.76 0.20
C GLY A 39 -4.09 13.83 -0.36
N ASN A 40 -4.47 12.77 -1.08
CA ASN A 40 -5.82 12.59 -1.61
C ASN A 40 -6.88 12.46 -0.48
N PRO A 41 -8.19 12.54 -0.78
CA PRO A 41 -9.23 12.45 0.26
C PRO A 41 -9.15 11.21 1.17
N ARG A 42 -8.77 10.05 0.62
CA ARG A 42 -8.60 8.81 1.40
C ARG A 42 -7.37 8.86 2.29
N GLN A 43 -6.26 9.43 1.82
CA GLN A 43 -5.07 9.67 2.65
C GLN A 43 -5.38 10.61 3.82
N ARG A 44 -6.12 11.71 3.58
CA ARG A 44 -6.53 12.62 4.66
C ARG A 44 -7.48 11.96 5.66
N SER A 45 -8.40 11.13 5.19
CA SER A 45 -9.29 10.33 6.05
C SER A 45 -8.50 9.34 6.91
N ALA A 46 -7.57 8.58 6.31
CA ALA A 46 -6.70 7.66 7.03
C ALA A 46 -5.81 8.39 8.05
N HIS A 47 -5.25 9.55 7.68
CA HIS A 47 -4.49 10.40 8.59
C HIS A 47 -5.31 10.83 9.80
N ALA A 48 -6.51 11.37 9.57
CA ALA A 48 -7.41 11.80 10.63
C ALA A 48 -7.75 10.64 11.58
N LEU A 49 -8.06 9.45 11.06
CA LEU A 49 -8.31 8.26 11.87
C LEU A 49 -7.09 7.87 12.72
N LEU A 50 -5.92 7.73 12.09
CA LEU A 50 -4.71 7.25 12.76
C LEU A 50 -4.25 8.22 13.85
N THR A 51 -4.32 9.53 13.57
CA THR A 51 -3.92 10.59 14.52
C THR A 51 -4.97 10.90 15.58
N ALA A 52 -6.20 10.41 15.47
CA ALA A 52 -7.25 10.56 16.48
C ALA A 52 -7.08 9.63 17.72
N GLY A 53 -5.93 8.94 17.82
CA GLY A 53 -5.58 8.10 18.97
C GLY A 53 -5.42 6.61 18.65
N VAL A 54 -5.83 6.15 17.46
CA VAL A 54 -5.62 4.76 17.03
C VAL A 54 -4.13 4.44 17.02
N ARG A 55 -3.31 5.31 16.42
CA ARG A 55 -1.87 5.11 16.37
C ARG A 55 -1.25 5.11 17.76
N ASP A 56 -1.63 6.07 18.62
CA ASP A 56 -1.06 6.21 19.96
C ASP A 56 -1.38 4.99 20.83
N ALA A 57 -2.62 4.46 20.73
CA ALA A 57 -3.03 3.25 21.44
C ALA A 57 -2.21 2.02 21.02
N LEU A 58 -1.93 1.87 19.72
CA LEU A 58 -1.09 0.78 19.21
C LEU A 58 0.39 0.99 19.59
N ALA A 59 0.92 2.19 19.40
CA ALA A 59 2.30 2.54 19.68
C ALA A 59 2.67 2.40 21.16
N ALA A 60 1.71 2.56 22.09
CA ALA A 60 1.93 2.34 23.51
C ALA A 60 2.27 0.88 23.88
N GLN A 61 1.96 -0.08 23.00
CA GLN A 61 2.24 -1.50 23.19
C GLN A 61 3.37 -1.99 22.29
N CYS A 62 3.60 -1.36 21.13
CA CYS A 62 4.62 -1.74 20.18
C CYS A 62 5.99 -1.12 20.51
N SER A 63 7.07 -1.84 20.21
CA SER A 63 8.43 -1.28 20.19
C SER A 63 8.64 -0.36 18.99
N ASP A 64 7.93 -0.61 17.89
CA ASP A 64 7.93 0.20 16.69
C ASP A 64 6.64 0.01 15.89
N LEU A 65 6.24 1.01 15.10
CA LEU A 65 4.99 1.01 14.35
C LEU A 65 5.07 1.85 13.05
N ALA A 66 4.70 1.25 11.93
CA ALA A 66 4.70 1.93 10.63
C ALA A 66 3.48 1.56 9.75
N LEU A 67 3.08 2.50 8.89
CA LEU A 67 2.01 2.29 7.91
C LEU A 67 2.61 1.87 6.58
N VAL A 68 2.43 0.60 6.19
CA VAL A 68 2.95 0.02 4.94
C VAL A 68 1.84 -0.28 3.93
N SER A 69 0.80 0.55 3.91
CA SER A 69 -0.37 0.40 3.04
C SER A 69 -0.18 1.08 1.69
N THR A 70 -0.87 0.60 0.66
CA THR A 70 -0.98 1.33 -0.63
C THR A 70 -1.60 2.72 -0.49
N VAL A 71 -2.35 3.00 0.58
CA VAL A 71 -2.81 4.34 0.96
C VAL A 71 -1.63 5.28 1.21
N ALA A 72 -0.53 4.78 1.78
CA ALA A 72 0.68 5.56 2.07
C ALA A 72 1.30 6.19 0.80
N ILE A 73 1.09 5.58 -0.37
CA ILE A 73 1.63 6.06 -1.65
C ILE A 73 0.55 6.48 -2.64
N GLY A 74 -0.70 6.63 -2.18
CA GLY A 74 -1.82 7.09 -3.00
C GLY A 74 -2.23 6.12 -4.12
N LEU A 75 -1.91 4.83 -3.99
CA LEU A 75 -2.33 3.76 -4.90
C LEU A 75 -3.53 2.97 -4.33
N ASP A 76 -4.21 3.50 -3.33
CA ASP A 76 -5.36 2.84 -2.74
C ASP A 76 -6.58 2.83 -3.68
N ARG A 77 -7.52 1.94 -3.36
CA ARG A 77 -8.80 1.81 -4.05
C ARG A 77 -9.93 1.86 -3.04
N PRO A 78 -11.19 2.04 -3.49
CA PRO A 78 -12.34 1.84 -2.61
C PRO A 78 -12.26 0.47 -1.92
N GLY A 79 -12.37 0.46 -0.58
CA GLY A 79 -12.24 -0.74 0.24
C GLY A 79 -10.80 -1.18 0.54
N SER A 80 -9.77 -0.45 0.09
CA SER A 80 -8.41 -0.65 0.58
C SER A 80 -8.34 -0.41 2.08
N ASP A 81 -7.51 -1.21 2.72
CA ASP A 81 -7.25 -1.29 4.14
C ASP A 81 -5.96 -0.56 4.54
N LEU A 82 -5.81 -0.38 5.84
CA LEU A 82 -4.61 0.18 6.46
C LEU A 82 -3.74 -0.97 6.98
N ASP A 83 -2.77 -1.38 6.16
CA ASP A 83 -1.70 -2.28 6.55
C ASP A 83 -0.73 -1.57 7.51
N ILE A 84 -0.72 -1.99 8.77
CA ILE A 84 0.16 -1.46 9.82
C ILE A 84 1.08 -2.59 10.28
N VAL A 85 2.38 -2.35 10.28
CA VAL A 85 3.37 -3.28 10.85
C VAL A 85 3.79 -2.81 12.23
N CYS A 86 3.78 -3.72 13.20
CA CYS A 86 4.14 -3.48 14.59
C CYS A 86 5.24 -4.45 15.02
N GLN A 87 6.35 -3.88 15.48
CA GLN A 87 7.41 -4.65 16.12
C GLN A 87 7.04 -4.85 17.59
N HIS A 88 6.98 -6.09 18.04
CA HIS A 88 6.67 -6.43 19.43
C HIS A 88 7.56 -7.59 19.89
N PRO A 89 8.18 -7.54 21.09
CA PRO A 89 9.06 -8.60 21.58
C PRO A 89 8.32 -9.92 21.83
N GLU A 90 7.02 -9.85 22.14
CA GLU A 90 6.15 -11.01 22.35
C GLU A 90 4.86 -10.93 21.51
N PRO A 91 4.91 -11.16 20.18
CA PRO A 91 3.77 -10.95 19.28
C PRO A 91 2.54 -11.80 19.66
N ALA A 92 2.76 -13.02 20.15
CA ALA A 92 1.69 -13.91 20.58
C ALA A 92 0.91 -13.35 21.78
N THR A 93 1.62 -12.84 22.80
CA THR A 93 1.02 -12.21 23.98
C THR A 93 0.17 -11.01 23.57
N PHE A 94 0.70 -10.17 22.68
CA PHE A 94 -0.04 -9.00 22.21
C PHE A 94 -1.25 -9.37 21.34
N ALA A 95 -1.14 -10.38 20.48
CA ALA A 95 -2.28 -10.89 19.70
C ALA A 95 -3.43 -11.37 20.61
N VAL A 96 -3.13 -12.07 21.70
CA VAL A 96 -4.15 -12.48 22.69
C VAL A 96 -4.81 -11.27 23.35
N ALA A 97 -4.03 -10.24 23.69
CA ALA A 97 -4.56 -9.00 24.26
C ALA A 97 -5.44 -8.21 23.29
N LEU A 98 -5.15 -8.25 21.98
CA LEU A 98 -6.00 -7.66 20.94
C LEU A 98 -7.28 -8.48 20.75
N ALA A 99 -7.20 -9.81 20.79
CA ALA A 99 -8.36 -10.68 20.68
C ALA A 99 -9.40 -10.42 21.78
N SER A 100 -8.95 -10.19 23.01
CA SER A 100 -9.84 -9.84 24.14
C SER A 100 -10.51 -8.47 23.98
N GLN A 101 -9.95 -7.59 23.14
CA GLN A 101 -10.50 -6.29 22.76
C GLN A 101 -11.41 -6.37 21.51
N GLY A 102 -11.65 -7.58 20.97
CA GLY A 102 -12.55 -7.80 19.83
C GLY A 102 -11.87 -7.84 18.46
N TRP A 103 -10.54 -7.77 18.40
CA TRP A 103 -9.81 -7.99 17.15
C TRP A 103 -9.92 -9.46 16.71
N GLN A 104 -10.01 -9.68 15.40
CA GLN A 104 -9.86 -11.02 14.83
C GLN A 104 -8.39 -11.32 14.66
N VAL A 105 -7.87 -12.36 15.32
CA VAL A 105 -6.43 -12.65 15.29
C VAL A 105 -6.14 -14.02 14.69
N ALA A 106 -5.07 -14.10 13.91
CA ALA A 106 -4.61 -15.34 13.29
C ALA A 106 -3.08 -15.39 13.27
N GLN A 107 -2.53 -16.54 13.66
CA GLN A 107 -1.11 -16.82 13.49
C GLN A 107 -0.81 -17.12 12.01
N LYS A 108 0.24 -16.50 11.46
CA LYS A 108 0.60 -16.64 10.04
C LYS A 108 2.01 -17.20 9.82
N GLY A 109 2.79 -17.36 10.88
CA GLY A 109 4.12 -17.96 10.86
C GLY A 109 4.70 -18.13 12.27
N ALA A 110 5.99 -18.49 12.34
CA ALA A 110 6.73 -18.44 13.60
C ALA A 110 6.81 -17.00 14.08
N ASP A 111 6.25 -16.72 15.26
CA ASP A 111 6.18 -15.39 15.89
C ASP A 111 5.56 -14.27 15.04
N ILE A 112 4.73 -14.66 14.07
CA ILE A 112 4.09 -13.74 13.15
C ILE A 112 2.57 -13.86 13.29
N TRP A 113 1.91 -12.73 13.55
CA TRP A 113 0.47 -12.66 13.76
C TRP A 113 -0.14 -11.56 12.91
N LEU A 114 -1.37 -11.80 12.47
CA LEU A 114 -2.24 -10.80 11.86
C LEU A 114 -3.41 -10.57 12.80
N ALA A 115 -3.67 -9.31 13.13
CA ALA A 115 -4.85 -8.87 13.86
C ALA A 115 -5.67 -7.91 12.99
N GLU A 116 -6.96 -8.17 12.83
CA GLU A 116 -7.86 -7.44 11.95
C GLU A 116 -9.00 -6.79 12.75
N GLN A 117 -9.30 -5.53 12.45
CA GLN A 117 -10.45 -4.80 13.01
C GLN A 117 -10.94 -3.75 12.03
N SER A 118 -12.22 -3.38 12.09
CA SER A 118 -12.74 -2.20 11.39
C SER A 118 -12.95 -1.05 12.36
N VAL A 119 -12.38 0.13 12.07
CA VAL A 119 -12.53 1.34 12.87
C VAL A 119 -13.14 2.43 12.01
N THR A 120 -14.15 3.13 12.54
CA THR A 120 -14.81 4.23 11.81
C THR A 120 -14.19 5.56 12.21
N GLY A 121 -13.75 6.34 11.23
CA GLY A 121 -13.21 7.68 11.43
C GLY A 121 -14.27 8.70 11.83
N ALA A 122 -13.84 9.89 12.27
CA ALA A 122 -14.73 10.98 12.62
C ALA A 122 -15.57 11.49 11.43
N ASP A 123 -15.11 11.23 10.20
CA ASP A 123 -15.81 11.49 8.94
C ASP A 123 -16.88 10.42 8.62
N GLY A 124 -17.07 9.43 9.49
CA GLY A 124 -17.97 8.31 9.28
C GLY A 124 -17.45 7.25 8.31
N HIS A 125 -16.20 7.37 7.83
CA HIS A 125 -15.63 6.38 6.92
C HIS A 125 -15.12 5.15 7.68
N PRO A 126 -15.56 3.93 7.33
CA PRO A 126 -15.01 2.72 7.91
C PRO A 126 -13.66 2.39 7.26
N TRP A 127 -12.66 2.13 8.10
CA TRP A 127 -11.34 1.66 7.69
C TRP A 127 -11.13 0.24 8.21
N PRO A 128 -10.91 -0.75 7.32
CA PRO A 128 -10.33 -2.01 7.71
C PRO A 128 -8.86 -1.78 8.10
N LEU A 129 -8.47 -2.24 9.28
CA LEU A 129 -7.10 -2.23 9.78
C LEU A 129 -6.59 -3.66 9.80
N GLU A 130 -5.42 -3.85 9.20
CA GLU A 130 -4.65 -5.09 9.26
C GLU A 130 -3.36 -4.79 10.03
N LEU A 131 -3.25 -5.30 11.26
CA LEU A 131 -2.07 -5.13 12.12
C LEU A 131 -1.21 -6.39 12.09
N TYR A 132 -0.02 -6.24 11.54
CA TYR A 132 0.99 -7.28 11.34
C TYR A 132 2.00 -7.24 12.50
N LEU A 133 1.96 -8.23 13.39
CA LEU A 133 2.82 -8.33 14.56
C LEU A 133 4.01 -9.25 14.31
N THR A 134 5.20 -8.81 14.68
CA THR A 134 6.46 -9.55 14.49
C THR A 134 7.54 -9.08 15.47
N PRO A 135 8.53 -9.91 15.85
CA PRO A 135 9.67 -9.41 16.61
C PRO A 135 10.74 -8.76 15.72
N GLU A 136 10.67 -8.97 14.40
CA GLU A 136 11.67 -8.50 13.43
C GLU A 136 11.63 -6.97 13.24
N PRO A 137 12.78 -6.34 12.94
CA PRO A 137 12.83 -4.94 12.53
C PRO A 137 11.95 -4.65 11.30
N LEU A 138 11.19 -3.56 11.36
CA LEU A 138 10.16 -3.24 10.35
C LEU A 138 10.72 -3.07 8.94
N GLU A 139 11.91 -2.50 8.80
CA GLU A 139 12.60 -2.28 7.51
C GLU A 139 12.91 -3.57 6.76
N ARG A 140 12.99 -4.71 7.47
CA ARG A 140 13.28 -6.02 6.88
C ARG A 140 12.03 -6.70 6.34
N LEU A 141 10.85 -6.22 6.71
CA LEU A 141 9.58 -6.78 6.28
C LEU A 141 9.33 -6.45 4.81
N ASN A 142 8.81 -7.40 4.05
CA ASN A 142 8.61 -7.17 2.64
C ASN A 142 7.52 -6.14 2.34
N GLY A 143 6.54 -5.96 3.23
CA GLY A 143 5.62 -4.83 3.15
C GLY A 143 6.36 -3.48 3.12
N TRP A 144 7.36 -3.30 3.98
CA TRP A 144 8.21 -2.11 3.99
C TRP A 144 9.04 -2.00 2.71
N ARG A 145 9.73 -3.08 2.32
CA ARG A 145 10.62 -3.12 1.15
C ARG A 145 9.87 -2.84 -0.15
N HIS A 146 8.73 -3.51 -0.35
CA HIS A 146 7.87 -3.29 -1.52
C HIS A 146 7.32 -1.88 -1.57
N LEU A 147 6.77 -1.37 -0.46
CA LEU A 147 6.22 -0.01 -0.45
C LEU A 147 7.32 1.02 -0.77
N SER A 148 8.52 0.84 -0.21
CA SER A 148 9.68 1.70 -0.47
C SER A 148 10.09 1.68 -1.95
N LEU A 149 10.17 0.50 -2.55
CA LEU A 149 10.51 0.36 -3.96
C LEU A 149 9.41 0.94 -4.88
N MET A 150 8.15 0.66 -4.57
CA MET A 150 7.01 1.22 -5.30
C MET A 150 7.02 2.75 -5.25
N ALA A 151 7.26 3.35 -4.08
CA ALA A 151 7.42 4.79 -3.92
C ALA A 151 8.57 5.34 -4.76
N ALA A 152 9.73 4.67 -4.76
CA ALA A 152 10.88 5.07 -5.56
C ALA A 152 10.61 5.02 -7.07
N LEU A 153 9.86 4.02 -7.54
CA LEU A 153 9.43 3.92 -8.96
C LEU A 153 8.45 5.03 -9.34
N LEU A 154 7.48 5.32 -8.47
CA LEU A 154 6.54 6.44 -8.64
C LEU A 154 7.29 7.78 -8.70
N GLU A 155 8.27 7.99 -7.82
CA GLU A 155 9.10 9.19 -7.81
C GLU A 155 10.00 9.29 -9.06
N ARG A 156 10.51 8.16 -9.54
CA ARG A 156 11.39 8.09 -10.72
C ARG A 156 10.65 8.43 -12.01
N PHE A 157 9.52 7.79 -12.26
CA PHE A 157 8.78 7.94 -13.51
C PHE A 157 7.68 9.01 -13.45
N GLY A 158 7.38 9.47 -12.24
CA GLY A 158 6.52 10.60 -11.99
C GLY A 158 5.07 10.36 -12.41
N ALA A 159 4.42 11.48 -12.73
CA ALA A 159 2.99 11.58 -12.84
C ALA A 159 2.33 10.57 -13.78
N ALA A 160 2.88 10.46 -14.99
CA ALA A 160 2.31 9.60 -16.02
C ALA A 160 2.34 8.12 -15.62
N PHE A 161 3.40 7.68 -14.92
CA PHE A 161 3.51 6.31 -14.43
C PHE A 161 2.52 6.06 -13.30
N TYR A 162 2.41 7.00 -12.35
CA TYR A 162 1.41 6.94 -11.28
C TYR A 162 0.00 6.68 -11.82
N HIS A 163 -0.45 7.50 -12.79
CA HIS A 163 -1.80 7.33 -13.36
C HIS A 163 -1.98 6.00 -14.09
N GLN A 164 -0.95 5.49 -14.77
CA GLN A 164 -1.01 4.19 -15.44
C GLN A 164 -1.08 3.03 -14.43
N VAL A 165 -0.31 3.10 -13.33
CA VAL A 165 -0.40 2.12 -12.24
C VAL A 165 -1.79 2.16 -11.61
N LEU A 166 -2.31 3.35 -11.33
CA LEU A 166 -3.64 3.52 -10.74
C LEU A 166 -4.74 3.00 -11.66
N HIS A 167 -4.66 3.29 -12.96
CA HIS A 167 -5.58 2.77 -13.98
C HIS A 167 -5.60 1.23 -13.98
N LEU A 168 -4.44 0.58 -14.04
CA LEU A 168 -4.35 -0.88 -13.98
C LEU A 168 -4.93 -1.45 -12.67
N ARG A 169 -4.74 -0.76 -11.55
CA ARG A 169 -5.30 -1.19 -10.26
C ARG A 169 -6.82 -1.04 -10.23
N LEU A 170 -7.37 0.07 -10.73
CA LEU A 170 -8.80 0.38 -10.67
C LEU A 170 -9.61 -0.40 -11.71
N GLU A 171 -9.16 -0.40 -12.97
CA GLU A 171 -9.92 -0.95 -14.09
C GLU A 171 -9.66 -2.45 -14.28
N GLU A 172 -8.40 -2.88 -14.15
CA GLU A 172 -8.02 -4.29 -14.37
C GLU A 172 -7.93 -5.09 -13.06
N GLY A 173 -8.09 -4.43 -11.91
CA GLY A 173 -8.06 -5.08 -10.61
C GLY A 173 -6.68 -5.59 -10.17
N LEU A 174 -5.60 -5.17 -10.84
CA LEU A 174 -4.25 -5.63 -10.53
C LEU A 174 -3.78 -5.19 -9.14
N LYS A 175 -2.91 -6.00 -8.52
CA LYS A 175 -2.12 -5.57 -7.35
C LYS A 175 -1.06 -4.55 -7.76
N GLY A 176 -0.49 -3.83 -6.79
CA GLY A 176 0.42 -2.71 -7.05
C GLY A 176 1.69 -3.18 -7.72
N GLU A 177 2.26 -4.24 -7.18
CA GLU A 177 3.43 -4.92 -7.70
C GLU A 177 3.18 -5.44 -9.12
N ALA A 178 2.03 -6.08 -9.33
CA ALA A 178 1.64 -6.61 -10.64
C ALA A 178 1.47 -5.50 -11.69
N ALA A 179 0.82 -4.40 -11.33
CA ALA A 179 0.65 -3.24 -12.21
C ALA A 179 2.01 -2.61 -12.59
N MET A 180 2.93 -2.47 -11.63
CA MET A 180 4.26 -1.93 -11.90
C MET A 180 5.09 -2.87 -12.77
N CYS A 181 5.12 -4.18 -12.48
CA CYS A 181 5.79 -5.16 -13.32
C CYS A 181 5.25 -5.16 -14.74
N HIS A 182 3.92 -5.07 -14.91
CA HIS A 182 3.28 -4.97 -16.23
C HIS A 182 3.81 -3.77 -17.02
N LEU A 183 3.84 -2.59 -16.40
CA LEU A 183 4.31 -1.37 -17.07
C LEU A 183 5.80 -1.40 -17.38
N LEU A 184 6.61 -1.98 -16.49
CA LEU A 184 8.07 -2.07 -16.64
C LEU A 184 8.52 -3.27 -17.50
N GLY A 185 7.60 -4.12 -17.95
CA GLY A 185 7.93 -5.33 -18.72
C GLY A 185 8.69 -6.37 -17.90
N LEU A 186 8.56 -6.37 -16.58
CA LEU A 186 9.20 -7.34 -15.69
C LEU A 186 8.41 -8.65 -15.71
N ALA A 187 9.09 -9.74 -16.07
CA ALA A 187 8.50 -11.08 -16.14
C ALA A 187 8.65 -11.83 -14.82
N GLY A 188 7.83 -12.87 -14.63
CA GLY A 188 7.85 -13.74 -13.46
C GLY A 188 6.81 -13.37 -12.41
N ASP A 189 7.02 -13.83 -11.18
CA ASP A 189 6.17 -13.45 -10.06
C ASP A 189 6.37 -11.97 -9.71
N PRO A 190 5.33 -11.12 -9.71
CA PRO A 190 5.49 -9.68 -9.50
C PRO A 190 6.12 -9.29 -8.17
N TYR A 191 5.92 -10.11 -7.14
CA TYR A 191 6.47 -9.87 -5.82
C TYR A 191 7.99 -10.05 -5.85
N ALA A 192 8.45 -11.24 -6.26
CA ALA A 192 9.87 -11.51 -6.39
C ALA A 192 10.56 -10.60 -7.41
N ALA A 193 9.92 -10.34 -8.57
CA ALA A 193 10.48 -9.54 -9.65
C ALA A 193 10.78 -8.11 -9.23
N LEU A 194 9.87 -7.45 -8.50
CA LEU A 194 10.14 -6.11 -7.98
C LEU A 194 11.33 -6.10 -7.03
N LEU A 195 11.40 -7.04 -6.07
CA LEU A 195 12.51 -7.09 -5.11
C LEU A 195 13.89 -7.27 -5.76
N THR A 196 13.99 -7.76 -7.00
CA THR A 196 15.26 -7.81 -7.74
C THR A 196 15.86 -6.43 -8.04
N LEU A 197 15.04 -5.37 -7.98
CA LEU A 197 15.46 -3.98 -8.18
C LEU A 197 16.02 -3.34 -6.91
N GLU A 198 15.84 -3.96 -5.75
CA GLU A 198 16.29 -3.41 -4.47
C GLU A 198 17.82 -3.30 -4.42
N GLY A 199 18.33 -2.17 -3.93
CA GLY A 199 19.78 -1.89 -3.87
C GLY A 199 20.45 -1.66 -5.23
N GLY A 200 19.72 -1.80 -6.33
CA GLY A 200 20.18 -1.46 -7.67
C GLY A 200 19.93 0.00 -8.03
N GLU A 201 20.64 0.51 -9.05
CA GLU A 201 20.29 1.79 -9.64
C GLU A 201 18.98 1.66 -10.41
N LEU A 202 17.98 2.47 -10.09
CA LEU A 202 16.74 2.57 -10.88
C LEU A 202 16.93 3.43 -12.14
N ALA A 203 18.08 4.10 -12.28
CA ALA A 203 18.39 4.98 -13.40
C ALA A 203 18.32 4.29 -14.79
N PRO A 204 18.79 3.04 -14.97
CA PRO A 204 18.73 2.32 -16.23
C PRO A 204 17.33 1.84 -16.62
N LEU A 205 16.37 1.80 -15.67
CA LEU A 205 15.00 1.42 -16.01
C LEU A 205 14.39 2.49 -16.93
N ALA A 206 14.01 2.05 -18.12
CA ALA A 206 13.32 2.89 -19.09
C ALA A 206 11.84 2.56 -19.10
N TRP A 207 11.02 3.57 -18.86
CA TRP A 207 9.59 3.51 -19.09
C TRP A 207 9.17 4.75 -19.87
N GLN A 208 8.32 4.56 -20.87
CA GLN A 208 7.71 5.66 -21.61
C GLN A 208 6.19 5.46 -21.61
N PRO A 209 5.41 6.55 -21.47
CA PRO A 209 3.96 6.46 -21.62
C PRO A 209 3.64 5.93 -23.02
N ARG A 210 2.84 4.85 -23.11
CA ARG A 210 2.28 4.46 -24.41
C ARG A 210 1.36 5.59 -24.86
N THR A 211 1.71 6.29 -25.94
CA THR A 211 0.77 7.14 -26.68
C THR A 211 -0.29 6.22 -27.27
N THR A 212 -1.45 6.14 -26.64
CA THR A 212 -2.59 5.40 -27.16
C THR A 212 -3.14 6.13 -28.39
N ALA A 213 -2.78 5.64 -29.59
CA ALA A 213 -3.68 5.82 -30.73
C ALA A 213 -4.89 4.91 -30.51
N PRO A 214 -6.12 5.35 -30.83
CA PRO A 214 -7.32 4.53 -30.62
C PRO A 214 -7.32 3.38 -31.61
N HIS A 215 -7.02 2.17 -31.14
CA HIS A 215 -7.27 0.94 -31.90
C HIS A 215 -8.33 0.09 -31.20
N CYS A 216 -9.51 0.07 -31.82
CA CYS A 216 -10.51 -0.95 -31.60
C CYS A 216 -9.93 -2.33 -31.93
N THR A 217 -10.06 -3.32 -31.03
CA THR A 217 -10.77 -4.59 -31.31
C THR A 217 -10.77 -5.58 -30.13
N ALA A 218 -11.97 -6.09 -29.88
CA ALA A 218 -12.38 -7.47 -29.55
C ALA A 218 -11.95 -8.15 -28.22
N ASN A 219 -12.99 -8.40 -27.42
CA ASN A 219 -13.09 -9.28 -26.25
C ASN A 219 -12.52 -10.70 -26.45
N SER A 220 -11.95 -11.23 -25.37
CA SER A 220 -12.17 -12.63 -24.97
C SER A 220 -12.16 -12.75 -23.44
N ASN A 221 -13.33 -13.09 -22.87
CA ASN A 221 -13.52 -13.43 -21.47
C ASN A 221 -12.78 -14.72 -21.10
N THR A 222 -12.11 -14.73 -19.94
CA THR A 222 -12.08 -15.91 -19.07
C THR A 222 -12.11 -15.48 -17.61
N ASN A 223 -13.19 -15.85 -16.95
CA ASN A 223 -13.48 -15.61 -15.54
C ASN A 223 -12.85 -16.75 -14.73
N THR A 224 -12.04 -16.45 -13.72
CA THR A 224 -11.70 -17.41 -12.66
C THR A 224 -11.73 -16.73 -11.31
N SER A 225 -12.81 -16.99 -10.58
CA SER A 225 -12.97 -16.75 -9.15
C SER A 225 -11.87 -17.44 -8.34
N SER A 226 -11.24 -16.75 -7.40
CA SER A 226 -10.45 -17.42 -6.35
C SER A 226 -10.69 -16.80 -4.98
N THR A 227 -11.31 -17.59 -4.13
CA THR A 227 -11.64 -17.37 -2.71
C THR A 227 -10.42 -17.56 -1.80
N SER A 228 -9.26 -16.97 -2.14
CA SER A 228 -8.00 -17.21 -1.41
C SER A 228 -7.24 -15.94 -0.98
N SER A 229 -7.91 -14.79 -0.90
CA SER A 229 -7.26 -13.48 -0.73
C SER A 229 -6.56 -13.26 0.62
N HIS A 230 -7.06 -13.84 1.72
CA HIS A 230 -6.56 -13.51 3.08
C HIS A 230 -5.41 -14.40 3.58
N LEU A 231 -5.25 -15.64 3.09
CA LEU A 231 -4.12 -16.50 3.49
C LEU A 231 -2.81 -16.10 2.79
N ASN A 232 -2.91 -15.60 1.55
CA ASN A 232 -1.76 -15.30 0.68
C ASN A 232 -1.16 -13.90 0.93
N ARG A 233 -1.82 -13.04 1.71
CA ARG A 233 -1.38 -11.66 1.97
C ARG A 233 -0.35 -11.58 3.09
N ALA A 234 -0.61 -12.25 4.21
CA ALA A 234 0.32 -12.26 5.33
C ALA A 234 1.68 -12.89 4.95
N GLN A 235 1.69 -14.03 4.24
CA GLN A 235 2.95 -14.62 3.77
C GLN A 235 3.75 -13.67 2.89
N ARG A 236 3.10 -12.86 2.05
CA ARG A 236 3.79 -11.84 1.24
C ARG A 236 4.37 -10.76 2.13
N THR A 237 3.58 -10.15 3.01
CA THR A 237 4.07 -9.06 3.90
C THR A 237 5.30 -9.47 4.73
N PHE A 238 5.44 -10.75 5.08
CA PHE A 238 6.54 -11.25 5.92
C PHE A 238 7.69 -12.00 5.20
N SER A 239 7.48 -12.62 4.02
CA SER A 239 8.49 -13.50 3.34
C SER A 239 9.11 -12.91 2.10
#